data_AF-A0A831ZE68-F1
#
_entry.id   AF-A0A831ZE68-F1
#
_cell.length_a   1.000
_cell.length_b   1.000
_cell.length_c   1.000
_cell.angle_alpha   90.00
_cell.angle_beta   90.00
_cell.angle_gamma   90.00
#
_symmetry.space_group_name_H-M   'P 1'
#
loop_
_entity.id
_entity.type
_entity.pdbx_description
1 polymer ?
#
loop_
_entity_poly.entity_id
_entity_poly.type
_entity_poly.pdbx_seq_one_letter_code
_entity_poly.pdbx_strand_id
1 'polypeptide(L)' 'METLIFYIFSAILIASALAVITVRNPVHAVLFLVLTFFTCAAIWLMMEAEFLAITLVLVYVGAVMVLFLFVVMMLDIN' A
#
# COMPACT_ATOMS: atom_id res chain seq x y z
N MET A 1 -8.64 3.84 22.64
CA MET A 1 -9.10 3.15 21.41
C MET A 1 -8.09 3.30 20.27
N GLU A 2 -7.49 4.48 20.11
CA GLU A 2 -6.46 4.76 19.11
C GLU A 2 -5.30 3.76 19.09
N THR A 3 -4.76 3.37 20.24
CA THR A 3 -3.67 2.37 20.30
C THR A 3 -4.06 1.02 19.71
N LEU A 4 -5.30 0.56 19.93
CA LEU A 4 -5.80 -0.70 19.36
C LEU A 4 -5.89 -0.60 17.83
N ILE A 5 -6.46 0.50 17.34
CA ILE A 5 -6.58 0.78 15.90
C ILE A 5 -5.20 0.86 15.25
N PHE A 6 -4.24 1.51 15.91
CA PHE A 6 -2.85 1.60 15.45
C PHE A 6 -2.21 0.21 15.33
N TYR A 7 -2.37 -0.66 16.33
CA TYR A 7 -1.83 -2.02 16.27
C TYR A 7 -2.47 -2.86 15.17
N ILE A 8 -3.78 -2.70 14.93
CA ILE A 8 -4.47 -3.39 13.82
C ILE A 8 -3.90 -2.92 12.48
N PHE A 9 -3.82 -1.61 12.23
CA PHE A 9 -3.27 -1.10 10.98
C PHE A 9 -1.79 -1.44 10.80
N SER A 10 -1.00 -1.40 11.87
CA SER A 10 0.42 -1.76 11.83
C SER A 10 0.61 -3.24 11.51
N ALA A 11 -0.22 -4.12 12.08
CA ALA A 11 -0.17 -5.55 11.76
C ALA A 11 -0.53 -5.81 10.29
N ILE A 12 -1.57 -5.14 9.77
CA ILE A 12 -1.96 -5.25 8.36
C ILE A 12 -0.85 -4.72 7.46
N LEU A 13 -0.23 -3.58 7.81
CA LEU A 13 0.86 -2.97 7.04
C LEU A 13 2.06 -3.90 6.92
N ILE A 14 2.47 -4.54 8.03
CA ILE A 14 3.59 -5.48 8.03
C ILE A 14 3.23 -6.72 7.22
N ALA A 15 2.03 -7.28 7.42
CA ALA A 15 1.57 -8.45 6.69
C ALA A 15 1.48 -8.20 5.17
N SER A 16 0.94 -7.06 4.76
CA SER A 16 0.86 -6.67 3.35
C SER A 16 2.23 -6.40 2.75
N ALA A 17 3.13 -5.72 3.48
CA ALA A 17 4.50 -5.49 3.02
C ALA A 17 5.28 -6.80 2.81
N LEU A 18 5.10 -7.78 3.70
CA LEU A 18 5.64 -9.13 3.50
C LEU A 18 5.01 -9.83 2.30
N ALA A 19 3.71 -9.67 2.08
CA ALA A 19 3.01 -10.24 0.92
C ALA A 19 3.55 -9.68 -0.42
N VAL A 20 3.97 -8.41 -0.47
CA VAL A 20 4.58 -7.79 -1.67
C VAL A 20 5.79 -8.58 -2.16
N ILE A 21 6.66 -9.03 -1.26
CA ILE A 21 7.92 -9.70 -1.63
C ILE A 21 7.80 -11.23 -1.69
N THR A 22 6.79 -11.81 -1.04
CA THR A 22 6.61 -13.27 -0.99
C THR A 22 5.76 -13.83 -2.13
N VAL A 23 4.89 -13.00 -2.71
CA VAL A 23 3.98 -13.42 -3.78
C VAL A 23 4.69 -13.45 -5.13
N ARG A 24 4.55 -14.57 -5.85
CA ARG A 24 5.18 -14.78 -7.16
C ARG A 24 4.49 -14.02 -8.29
N ASN A 25 3.19 -13.83 -8.20
CA ASN A 25 2.42 -13.12 -9.22
C ASN A 25 2.62 -11.60 -9.04
N PRO A 26 3.19 -10.91 -10.02
CA PRO A 26 3.55 -9.50 -9.90
C PRO A 26 2.32 -8.59 -9.78
N VAL A 27 1.19 -8.94 -10.41
CA VAL A 27 -0.07 -8.19 -10.27
C VAL A 27 -0.53 -8.24 -8.81
N HIS A 28 -0.48 -9.42 -8.19
CA HIS A 28 -0.84 -9.57 -6.77
C HIS A 28 0.15 -8.83 -5.86
N ALA A 29 1.45 -8.88 -6.16
CA ALA A 29 2.46 -8.13 -5.42
C ALA A 29 2.18 -6.62 -5.44
N VAL A 30 1.81 -6.05 -6.59
CA VAL A 30 1.45 -4.63 -6.70
C VAL A 30 0.15 -4.32 -5.94
N LEU A 31 -0.85 -5.19 -5.97
CA LEU A 31 -2.07 -5.00 -5.18
C LEU A 31 -1.80 -4.98 -3.66
N PHE A 32 -0.90 -5.85 -3.17
CA PHE A 32 -0.44 -5.80 -1.78
C PHE A 32 0.35 -4.53 -1.46
N LEU A 33 1.08 -3.99 -2.44
CA LEU A 33 1.82 -2.74 -2.26
C LEU A 33 0.86 -1.55 -2.14
N VAL A 34 -0.21 -1.53 -2.93
CA VAL A 34 -1.31 -0.56 -2.80
C VAL A 34 -1.94 -0.64 -1.40
N LEU A 35 -2.24 -1.85 -0.90
CA LEU A 35 -2.77 -2.05 0.45
C LEU A 35 -1.79 -1.54 1.53
N THR A 36 -0.48 -1.74 1.34
CA THR A 36 0.56 -1.27 2.26
C THR A 36 0.61 0.25 2.33
N PHE A 37 0.55 0.94 1.19
CA PHE A 37 0.52 2.41 1.17
C PHE A 37 -0.77 2.97 1.72
N PHE A 38 -1.91 2.33 1.46
CA PHE A 38 -3.19 2.77 2.01
C PHE A 38 -3.23 2.65 3.54
N THR A 39 -2.75 1.53 4.09
CA THR A 39 -2.66 1.34 5.55
C THR A 39 -1.63 2.28 6.19
N CYS A 40 -0.52 2.57 5.52
CA CYS A 40 0.43 3.60 5.95
C CYS A 40 -0.22 4.99 6.01
N ALA A 41 -1.02 5.36 5.00
CA ALA A 41 -1.75 6.63 5.00
C ALA A 41 -2.75 6.72 6.17
N ALA A 42 -3.43 5.61 6.51
CA ALA A 42 -4.31 5.56 7.68
C ALA A 42 -3.53 5.80 9.00
N ILE A 43 -2.34 5.21 9.14
CA ILE A 43 -1.47 5.44 10.32
C ILE A 43 -0.98 6.89 10.36
N TRP A 44 -0.63 7.48 9.22
CA TRP A 44 -0.24 8.89 9.13
C TRP A 44 -1.38 9.85 9.51
N LEU A 45 -2.62 9.56 9.10
CA LEU A 45 -3.79 10.32 9.56
C LEU A 45 -3.97 10.25 11.08
N MET A 46 -3.73 9.08 11.69
CA MET A 46 -3.80 8.94 13.15
C MET A 46 -2.71 9.73 13.89
N MET A 47 -1.59 10.03 13.22
CA MET A 47 -0.51 10.86 13.75
C MET A 47 -0.66 12.33 13.37
N GLU A 48 -1.84 12.76 12.92
CA GLU A 48 -2.13 14.14 12.49
C GLU A 48 -1.25 14.60 11.30
N ALA A 49 -0.67 13.66 10.55
CA ALA A 49 0.17 13.91 9.38
C ALA A 49 -0.67 13.93 8.09
N GLU A 50 -1.67 14.81 8.03
CA GLU A 50 -2.70 14.85 6.98
C GLU A 50 -2.13 15.05 5.58
N PHE A 51 -1.24 16.04 5.41
CA PHE A 51 -0.62 16.35 4.12
C PHE A 51 0.16 15.17 3.56
N LEU A 52 0.93 14.48 4.41
CA LEU A 52 1.70 13.31 4.02
C LEU A 52 0.78 12.15 3.63
N ALA A 53 -0.27 11.89 4.41
CA ALA A 53 -1.24 10.82 4.13
C ALA A 53 -1.95 11.01 2.79
N ILE A 54 -2.46 12.22 2.54
CA ILE A 54 -3.16 12.55 1.30
C ILE A 54 -2.20 12.46 0.10
N THR A 55 -0.99 12.99 0.23
CA THR A 55 0.02 12.94 -0.83
C THR A 55 0.44 11.51 -1.15
N LEU A 56 0.59 10.65 -0.15
CA LEU A 56 0.90 9.23 -0.34
C LEU A 56 -0.17 8.53 -1.18
N VAL A 57 -1.45 8.75 -0.85
CA VAL A 57 -2.54 8.13 -1.60
C VAL A 57 -2.62 8.72 -3.01
N LEU A 58 -2.55 10.04 -3.16
CA LEU A 58 -2.73 10.68 -4.46
C LEU A 58 -1.57 10.37 -5.41
N VAL A 59 -0.33 10.54 -4.96
CA VAL A 59 0.86 10.39 -5.80
C VAL A 59 1.26 8.93 -5.93
N TYR A 60 1.46 8.22 -4.83
CA TYR A 60 1.95 6.85 -4.90
C TYR A 60 0.86 5.87 -5.30
N VAL A 61 -0.28 5.84 -4.61
CA VAL A 61 -1.36 4.89 -4.93
C VAL A 61 -2.07 5.30 -6.23
N GLY A 62 -2.39 6.58 -6.41
CA GLY A 62 -3.15 7.08 -7.55
C GLY A 62 -2.36 7.12 -8.86
N ALA A 63 -1.18 7.75 -8.88
CA ALA A 63 -0.40 7.90 -10.11
C ALA A 63 0.59 6.74 -10.31
N VAL A 64 1.51 6.53 -9.36
CA VAL A 64 2.65 5.63 -9.58
C VAL A 64 2.22 4.16 -9.63
N MET A 65 1.38 3.69 -8.70
CA MET A 65 0.95 2.28 -8.66
C MET A 65 0.04 1.91 -9.83
N VAL A 66 -0.81 2.82 -10.28
CA VAL A 66 -1.65 2.60 -11.47
C VAL A 66 -0.77 2.42 -12.72
N LEU A 67 0.27 3.25 -12.88
CA LEU A 67 1.25 3.07 -13.96
C LEU A 67 2.00 1.73 -13.84
N PHE A 68 2.40 1.34 -12.63
CA PHE A 68 3.01 0.03 -12.38
C PHE A 68 2.07 -1.12 -12.76
N LEU A 69 0.78 -1.04 -12.40
CA LEU A 69 -0.21 -2.05 -12.77
C LEU A 69 -0.34 -2.16 -14.29
N PHE A 70 -0.42 -1.04 -15.00
CA PHE A 70 -0.46 -1.06 -16.47
C PHE A 70 0.79 -1.71 -17.08
N VAL A 71 1.98 -1.37 -16.59
CA VAL A 71 3.24 -1.95 -17.06
C VAL A 71 3.27 -3.45 -16.78
N VAL A 72 2.95 -3.87 -15.55
CA VAL A 72 2.96 -5.27 -15.14
C VAL A 72 1.92 -6.10 -15.88
N MET A 73 0.76 -5.53 -16.24
CA MET A 73 -0.26 -6.23 -17.01
C MET A 73 0.07 -6.34 -18.51
N MET A 74 0.79 -5.36 -19.08
CA MET A 74 1.23 -5.43 -20.48
C MET A 74 2.43 -6.36 -20.68
N LEU A 75 3.26 -6.50 -19.65
CA LEU A 75 4.27 -7.56 -19.62
C LEU A 75 3.53 -8.87 -19.38
N ASP A 76 3.47 -9.73 -20.40
CA ASP A 76 2.89 -11.07 -20.27
C ASP A 76 3.80 -11.92 -19.36
N ILE A 77 3.58 -11.81 -18.05
CA ILE A 77 4.35 -12.49 -17.01
C ILE A 77 3.68 -13.84 -16.77
N ASN A 78 4.06 -14.81 -17.61
CA ASN A 78 3.65 -16.21 -17.60
C ASN A 78 4.13 -16.96 -16.34
#